data_AF-A0A445H6N4-F1
#
_entry.id   AF-A0A445H6N4-F1
#
_cell.length_a   1.000
_cell.length_b   1.000
_cell.length_c   1.000
_cell.angle_alpha   90.00
_cell.angle_beta   90.00
_cell.angle_gamma   90.00
#
_symmetry.space_group_name_H-M   'P 1'
#
loop_
_entity.id
_entity.type
_entity.pdbx_description
1 polymer ?
#
loop_
_entity_poly.entity_id
_entity_poly.type
_entity_poly.pdbx_seq_one_letter_code
_entity_poly.pdbx_strand_id
1 'polypeptide(L)' 'IVAYDCFIDCFKISPCRWTLHQNHIAASLLNYSNSKLLSICSTSPTAKAPDFVENLKR' A
#
# COMPACT_ATOMS: atom_id res chain seq x y z
N ILE A 1 13.45 -9.38 -5.30
CA ILE A 1 14.49 -8.48 -4.75
C ILE A 1 14.27 -8.43 -3.25
N VAL A 2 15.29 -8.74 -2.45
CA VAL A 2 15.22 -8.64 -0.99
C VAL A 2 15.57 -7.20 -0.61
N ALA A 3 14.75 -6.57 0.23
CA ALA A 3 14.90 -5.15 0.58
C ALA A 3 16.07 -4.86 1.53
N TYR A 4 16.60 -5.89 2.19
CA TYR A 4 17.71 -5.79 3.13
C TYR A 4 18.80 -6.81 2.76
N ASP A 5 20.03 -6.33 2.65
CA ASP A 5 21.21 -7.13 2.37
C ASP A 5 21.99 -7.33 3.67
N CYS A 6 21.85 -8.52 4.26
CA CYS A 6 22.53 -8.87 5.51
C CYS A 6 24.06 -8.94 5.39
N PHE A 7 24.60 -9.15 4.18
CA PHE A 7 26.05 -9.30 4.00
C PHE A 7 26.77 -7.95 4.15
N ILE A 8 26.11 -6.87 3.76
CA ILE A 8 26.63 -5.51 3.87
C ILE A 8 25.87 -4.65 4.91
N ASP A 9 24.94 -5.25 5.65
CA ASP A 9 24.07 -4.59 6.64
C ASP A 9 23.39 -3.31 6.09
N CYS A 10 22.76 -3.41 4.92
CA CYS A 10 22.16 -2.24 4.26
C CYS A 10 20.80 -2.53 3.62
N PHE A 11 19.93 -1.53 3.64
CA PHE A 11 18.68 -1.54 2.86
C PHE A 11 18.93 -1.22 1.39
N LYS A 12 18.45 -2.09 0.50
CA LYS A 12 18.49 -1.91 -0.95
C LYS A 12 17.08 -1.61 -1.48
N ILE A 13 16.74 -0.33 -1.54
CA ILE A 13 15.48 0.13 -2.16
C ILE A 13 15.72 0.24 -3.66
N SER A 14 15.26 -0.76 -4.42
CA SER A 14 15.34 -0.71 -5.88
C SER A 14 14.35 0.31 -6.45
N PRO A 15 14.70 0.99 -7.56
CA PRO A 15 13.76 1.88 -8.23
C PRO A 15 12.53 1.08 -8.65
N CYS A 16 11.37 1.53 -8.19
CA CYS A 16 10.07 1.01 -8.60
C CYS A 16 9.27 2.15 -9.21
N ARG A 17 8.46 1.82 -10.21
CA ARG A 17 7.56 2.77 -10.87
C ARG A 17 6.21 2.13 -11.01
N TRP A 18 5.19 2.94 -10.79
CA TRP A 18 3.83 2.54 -11.06
C TRP A 18 3.56 2.65 -12.55
N THR A 19 2.78 1.72 -13.07
CA THR A 19 2.17 1.87 -14.40
C THR A 19 1.09 2.96 -14.36
N LEU A 20 0.77 3.54 -15.51
CA LEU A 20 -0.33 4.51 -15.63
C LEU A 20 -1.64 3.93 -15.09
N HIS A 21 -1.92 2.65 -15.37
CA HIS A 21 -3.11 1.97 -14.87
C HIS A 21 -3.16 1.90 -13.34
N GLN A 22 -2.05 1.55 -12.69
CA GLN A 22 -1.97 1.53 -11.22
C GLN A 22 -2.19 2.93 -10.63
N ASN A 23 -1.63 3.97 -11.25
CA ASN A 23 -1.88 5.35 -10.82
C ASN A 23 -3.36 5.72 -10.91
N HIS A 24 -4.03 5.35 -12.00
CA HIS A 24 -5.48 5.57 -12.14
C HIS A 24 -6.29 4.81 -11.10
N ILE A 25 -5.90 3.58 -10.77
CA ILE A 25 -6.57 2.79 -9.71
C ILE A 25 -6.43 3.49 -8.37
N ALA A 26 -5.21 3.90 -7.96
CA ALA A 26 -5.04 4.59 -6.68
C ALA A 26 -5.81 5.92 -6.62
N ALA A 27 -5.76 6.73 -7.68
CA ALA A 27 -6.54 7.96 -7.74
C ALA A 27 -8.05 7.70 -7.62
N SER A 28 -8.55 6.62 -8.23
CA SER A 28 -9.95 6.23 -8.11
C SER A 28 -10.30 5.78 -6.69
N LEU A 29 -9.41 5.03 -6.04
CA LEU A 29 -9.60 4.51 -4.69
C LEU A 29 -9.78 5.63 -3.64
N LEU A 30 -9.11 6.77 -3.81
CA LEU A 30 -9.24 7.92 -2.90
C LEU A 30 -10.67 8.48 -2.79
N ASN A 31 -11.53 8.22 -3.79
CA ASN A 31 -12.92 8.68 -3.80
C ASN A 31 -13.89 7.76 -3.04
N TYR A 32 -13.43 6.61 -2.53
CA TYR A 32 -14.28 5.68 -1.79
C TYR A 32 -14.35 6.00 -0.30
N SER A 33 -15.45 5.56 0.33
CA SER A 33 -15.61 5.60 1.79
C SER A 33 -14.62 4.67 2.49
N ASN A 34 -14.34 4.94 3.76
CA ASN A 34 -13.38 4.16 4.55
C ASN A 34 -13.76 2.67 4.65
N SER A 35 -15.05 2.35 4.81
CA SER A 35 -15.53 0.97 4.84
C SER A 35 -15.32 0.25 3.51
N LYS A 36 -15.50 0.96 2.38
CA LYS A 36 -15.29 0.40 1.04
C LYS A 36 -13.81 0.19 0.74
N LEU A 37 -12.95 1.14 1.11
CA LEU A 37 -11.49 0.99 1.05
C LEU A 37 -11.01 -0.22 1.85
N LEU A 38 -11.51 -0.38 3.08
CA LEU A 38 -11.15 -1.51 3.91
C LEU A 38 -11.57 -2.85 3.28
N SER A 39 -12.78 -2.91 2.70
CA SER A 39 -13.26 -4.13 2.02
C SER A 39 -12.48 -4.47 0.75
N ILE A 40 -11.97 -3.47 0.02
CA ILE A 40 -11.25 -3.68 -1.25
C ILE A 40 -9.78 -3.99 -1.00
N CYS A 41 -9.15 -3.27 -0.07
CA CYS A 41 -7.70 -3.30 0.13
C CYS A 41 -7.24 -4.20 1.29
N SER A 42 -8.15 -4.77 2.07
CA SER A 42 -7.83 -5.67 3.18
C SER A 42 -8.30 -7.10 2.91
N THR A 43 -7.39 -8.06 3.13
CA THR A 43 -7.73 -9.50 3.17
C THR A 43 -8.39 -9.92 4.49
N SER A 44 -8.35 -9.06 5.52
CA SER A 44 -9.01 -9.30 6.82
C SER A 44 -9.45 -7.96 7.44
N PRO A 45 -10.56 -7.36 6.99
CA PRO A 45 -11.02 -6.03 7.39
C PRO A 45 -11.08 -5.81 8.91
N THR A 46 -11.56 -6.80 9.67
CA THR A 46 -11.77 -6.70 11.13
C THR A 46 -10.50 -6.83 11.95
N ALA A 47 -9.38 -7.27 11.34
CA ALA A 47 -8.11 -7.47 12.03
C ALA A 47 -7.09 -6.34 11.77
N LYS A 48 -7.47 -5.32 11.01
CA LYS A 48 -6.56 -4.20 10.68
C LYS A 48 -6.47 -3.21 11.83
N ALA A 49 -5.32 -2.57 11.93
CA ALA A 49 -5.10 -1.48 12.87
C ALA A 49 -6.05 -0.29 12.57
N PRO A 50 -6.41 0.52 13.58
CA PRO A 50 -7.37 1.61 13.42
C PRO A 50 -6.96 2.67 12.39
N ASP A 51 -5.66 2.87 12.20
CA ASP A 51 -5.03 3.83 11.30
C ASP A 51 -4.84 3.30 9.86
N PHE A 52 -5.19 2.05 9.59
CA PHE A 52 -4.95 1.40 8.29
C PHE A 52 -5.48 2.21 7.10
N VAL A 53 -6.71 2.73 7.22
CA VAL A 53 -7.33 3.51 6.13
C VAL A 53 -6.68 4.89 5.97
N GLU A 54 -6.22 5.50 7.06
CA GLU A 54 -5.48 6.78 6.97
C GLU A 54 -4.13 6.56 6.29
N ASN A 55 -3.42 5.48 6.64
CA ASN A 55 -2.14 5.14 6.02
C ASN A 55 -2.28 4.80 4.52
N LEU A 56 -3.42 4.27 4.08
CA LEU A 56 -3.71 4.04 2.66
C LEU A 56 -3.90 5.33 1.84
N LYS A 57 -4.26 6.44 2.48
CA LYS A 57 -4.54 7.72 1.82
C LYS A 57 -3.37 8.70 1.85
N ARG A 58 -2.31 8.37 2.59
CA ARG A 58 -1.11 9.19 2.79
C ARG A 58 -0.19 9.16 1.57
#